data_AF-A0AAX4AKS6-F1
#
_entry.id   AF-A0AAX4AKS6-F1
#
_cell.length_a   1.000
_cell.length_b   1.000
_cell.length_c   1.000
_cell.angle_alpha   90.00
_cell.angle_beta   90.00
_cell.angle_gamma   90.00
#
_symmetry.space_group_name_H-M   'P 1'
#
loop_
_entity.id
_entity.type
_entity.pdbx_description
1 polymer ?
#
loop_
_entity_poly.entity_id
_entity_poly.type
_entity_poly.pdbx_seq_one_letter_code
_entity_poly.pdbx_strand_id
1 'polypeptide(L)' 'MAYTPKVWKDGDVITKEGLNNIEEGIANVPAGPKGDKGDTGAAGLSVKSLALTTTDGKVTAGTVTLSDDSTAPVTVTEA' A
#
# COMPACT_ATOMS: atom_id res chain seq x y z
N MET A 1 -39.60 -7.31 2.03
CA MET A 1 -39.51 -8.72 2.45
C MET A 1 -38.07 -9.02 2.84
N ALA A 2 -37.83 -9.87 3.83
CA ALA A 2 -36.50 -10.46 4.01
C ALA A 2 -36.26 -11.46 2.85
N TYR A 3 -35.08 -11.41 2.23
CA TYR A 3 -34.68 -12.36 1.18
C TYR A 3 -34.76 -13.80 1.70
N THR A 4 -35.35 -14.70 0.91
CA THR A 4 -35.42 -16.14 1.24
C THR A 4 -34.62 -16.92 0.19
N PRO A 5 -33.47 -17.52 0.56
CA PRO A 5 -32.66 -18.28 -0.37
C PRO A 5 -33.42 -19.46 -0.97
N LYS A 6 -33.32 -19.65 -2.29
CA LYS A 6 -33.79 -20.87 -2.96
C LYS A 6 -32.65 -21.89 -3.01
N VAL A 7 -32.93 -23.11 -2.56
CA VAL A 7 -32.05 -24.26 -2.78
C VAL A 7 -32.40 -24.89 -4.12
N TRP A 8 -31.51 -24.77 -5.09
CA TRP A 8 -31.66 -25.36 -6.42
C TRP A 8 -31.21 -26.82 -6.41
N LYS A 9 -31.88 -27.66 -7.20
CA LYS A 9 -31.54 -29.08 -7.40
C LYS A 9 -31.14 -29.34 -8.85
N ASP A 10 -30.36 -30.40 -9.04
CA ASP A 10 -30.01 -30.85 -10.39
C ASP A 10 -31.28 -31.16 -11.19
N GLY A 11 -31.34 -30.59 -12.40
CA GLY A 11 -32.52 -30.68 -13.27
C GLY A 11 -33.56 -29.58 -13.07
N ASP A 12 -33.39 -28.67 -12.10
CA ASP A 12 -34.28 -27.51 -11.97
C ASP A 12 -34.13 -26.55 -13.16
N VAL A 13 -35.27 -26.10 -13.69
CA VAL A 13 -35.31 -25.04 -14.70
C VAL A 13 -35.18 -23.68 -14.03
N ILE A 14 -34.24 -22.86 -14.49
CA ILE A 14 -34.06 -21.48 -14.02
C ILE A 14 -35.23 -20.64 -14.54
N THR A 15 -36.10 -20.19 -13.63
CA THR A 15 -37.27 -19.35 -13.97
C THR A 15 -37.00 -17.88 -13.66
N LYS A 16 -37.84 -17.00 -14.22
CA LYS A 16 -37.82 -15.56 -13.92
C LYS A 16 -37.92 -15.28 -12.42
N GLU A 17 -38.78 -16.01 -11.72
CA GLU A 17 -38.97 -15.88 -10.28
C GLU A 17 -37.71 -16.30 -9.51
N GLY A 18 -37.03 -17.35 -9.98
CA GLY A 18 -35.77 -17.80 -9.41
C GLY A 18 -34.63 -16.79 -9.62
N LEU A 19 -34.56 -16.16 -10.79
CA LEU A 19 -33.60 -15.09 -11.07
C LEU A 19 -33.87 -13.86 -10.21
N ASN A 20 -35.13 -13.39 -10.17
CA ASN A 20 -35.52 -12.24 -9.36
C ASN A 20 -35.20 -12.45 -7.87
N ASN A 21 -35.41 -13.65 -7.33
CA ASN A 21 -35.08 -13.95 -5.93
C ASN A 21 -33.57 -13.80 -5.68
N ILE A 22 -32.73 -14.28 -6.60
CA ILE A 22 -31.27 -14.13 -6.49
C ILE A 22 -30.86 -12.65 -6.58
N GLU A 23 -31.44 -11.90 -7.51
CA GLU A 23 -31.19 -10.46 -7.65
C GLU A 23 -31.59 -9.68 -6.39
N GLU A 24 -32.73 -10.00 -5.77
CA GLU A 24 -33.14 -9.42 -4.49
C GLU A 24 -32.14 -9.75 -3.36
N GLY A 25 -31.60 -10.98 -3.34
CA GLY A 25 -30.57 -11.37 -2.39
C GLY A 25 -29.29 -10.58 -2.56
N ILE A 26 -28.85 -10.37 -3.80
CA ILE A 26 -27.61 -9.64 -4.14
C ILE A 26 -27.76 -8.13 -3.90
N ALA A 27 -28.91 -7.56 -4.27
CA ALA A 27 -29.17 -6.12 -4.12
C ALA A 27 -29.09 -5.65 -2.66
N ASN A 28 -29.33 -6.54 -1.71
CA ASN A 28 -29.27 -6.27 -0.28
C ASN A 28 -27.92 -6.63 0.37
N VAL A 29 -26.92 -7.10 -0.38
CA VAL A 29 -25.59 -7.34 0.16
C VAL A 29 -24.90 -5.99 0.38
N PRO A 30 -24.60 -5.60 1.62
CA PRO A 30 -23.84 -4.38 1.87
C PRO A 30 -22.43 -4.53 1.31
N ALA A 31 -21.82 -3.42 0.90
CA ALA A 31 -20.40 -3.41 0.61
C ALA A 31 -19.63 -4.00 1.81
N GLY A 32 -18.59 -4.80 1.52
CA GLY A 32 -17.72 -5.33 2.56
C GLY A 32 -17.12 -4.19 3.40
N PRO A 33 -16.70 -4.48 4.65
CA PRO A 33 -16.08 -3.46 5.48
C PRO A 33 -14.87 -2.88 4.75
N LYS A 34 -14.63 -1.58 4.93
CA LYS A 34 -13.38 -0.95 4.50
C LYS A 34 -12.22 -1.72 5.15
N GLY A 35 -11.20 -2.06 4.36
CA GLY A 35 -9.98 -2.62 4.91
C GLY A 35 -9.30 -1.66 5.89
N ASP A 36 -8.50 -2.22 6.79
CA ASP A 36 -7.79 -1.44 7.81
C ASP A 36 -6.84 -0.42 7.18
N LYS A 37 -6.58 0.66 7.92
CA LYS A 37 -5.55 1.63 7.55
C LYS A 37 -4.19 0.91 7.61
N GLY A 38 -3.36 1.08 6.58
CA GLY A 38 -1.98 0.61 6.62
C GLY A 38 -1.16 1.32 7.70
N ASP A 39 -0.10 0.66 8.17
CA ASP A 39 0.77 1.17 9.22
C ASP A 39 1.44 2.50 8.84
N THR A 40 1.75 3.30 9.86
CA THR A 40 2.60 4.48 9.68
C THR A 40 4.01 4.03 9.27
N GLY A 41 4.59 4.70 8.27
CA GLY A 41 5.98 4.44 7.86
C GLY A 41 6.99 4.74 8.97
N ALA A 42 8.18 4.17 8.87
CA ALA A 42 9.27 4.45 9.80
C ALA A 42 9.66 5.93 9.80
N ALA A 43 10.15 6.42 10.94
CA ALA A 43 10.72 7.76 11.02
C ALA A 43 11.93 7.87 10.09
N GLY A 44 12.09 9.03 9.44
CA GLY A 44 13.28 9.33 8.64
C GLY A 44 14.52 9.45 9.52
N LEU A 45 15.68 9.10 8.95
CA LEU A 45 16.98 9.26 9.61
C LEU A 45 17.45 10.72 9.49
N SER A 46 18.08 11.23 10.54
CA SER A 46 18.74 12.54 10.51
C SER A 46 20.22 12.39 10.16
N VAL A 47 20.84 13.47 9.67
CA VAL A 47 22.29 13.51 9.46
C VAL A 47 22.98 13.62 10.81
N LYS A 48 23.86 12.67 11.11
CA LYS A 48 24.70 12.66 12.31
C LYS A 48 26.01 13.41 12.07
N SER A 49 26.66 13.15 10.95
CA SER A 49 27.89 13.86 10.55
C SER A 49 28.09 13.82 9.03
N LEU A 50 28.99 14.69 8.55
CA LEU A 50 29.42 14.75 7.17
C LEU A 50 30.95 14.88 7.13
N ALA A 51 31.61 13.95 6.46
CA ALA A 51 33.02 14.05 6.13
C ALA A 51 33.17 14.54 4.67
N LEU A 52 34.04 15.52 4.44
CA LEU A 52 34.33 16.03 3.11
C LEU A 52 35.68 15.51 2.62
N THR A 53 35.74 15.17 1.34
CA THR A 53 36.97 14.84 0.63
C THR A 53 37.38 16.04 -0.19
N THR A 54 38.64 16.47 -0.04
CA THR A 54 39.22 17.53 -0.85
C THR A 54 40.36 17.03 -1.73
N THR A 55 40.49 17.61 -2.90
CA THR A 55 41.58 17.38 -3.85
C THR A 55 41.99 18.74 -4.38
N ASP A 56 43.28 19.08 -4.27
CA ASP A 56 43.83 20.39 -4.67
C ASP A 56 43.07 21.59 -4.08
N GLY A 57 42.62 21.47 -2.83
CA GLY A 57 41.87 22.50 -2.11
C GLY A 57 40.39 22.63 -2.52
N LYS A 58 39.90 21.82 -3.45
CA LYS A 58 38.48 21.75 -3.85
C LYS A 58 37.78 20.58 -3.18
N VAL A 59 36.49 20.72 -2.84
CA VAL A 59 35.67 19.60 -2.37
C VAL A 59 35.28 18.73 -3.58
N THR A 60 35.62 17.45 -3.54
CA THR A 60 35.40 16.52 -4.66
C THR A 60 34.41 15.40 -4.33
N ALA A 61 34.22 15.09 -3.04
CA ALA A 61 33.23 14.12 -2.57
C ALA A 61 32.89 14.37 -1.08
N GLY A 62 31.96 13.58 -0.56
CA GLY A 62 31.75 13.45 0.88
C GLY A 62 31.20 12.08 1.26
N THR A 63 31.16 11.83 2.56
CA THR A 63 30.45 10.68 3.14
C THR A 63 29.56 11.21 4.25
N VAL A 64 28.26 10.96 4.14
CA VAL A 64 27.30 11.26 5.20
C VAL A 64 27.18 10.07 6.13
N THR A 65 27.13 10.33 7.43
CA THR A 65 26.75 9.36 8.45
C THR A 65 25.37 9.74 8.98
N LEU A 66 24.45 8.78 8.99
CA LEU A 66 23.08 8.97 9.47
C LEU A 66 22.97 8.65 10.96
N SER A 67 21.81 8.96 11.56
CA SER A 67 21.55 8.78 12.99
C SER A 67 21.62 7.32 13.46
N ASP A 68 21.52 6.35 12.54
CA ASP A 68 21.65 4.91 12.79
C ASP A 68 23.07 4.38 12.51
N ASP A 69 24.05 5.27 12.34
CA ASP A 69 25.44 4.97 12.00
C ASP A 69 25.67 4.37 10.60
N SER A 70 24.62 4.25 9.78
CA SER A 70 24.79 3.93 8.36
C SER A 70 25.48 5.09 7.62
N THR A 71 26.23 4.76 6.56
CA THR A 71 26.93 5.76 5.76
C THR A 71 26.56 5.68 4.29
N ALA A 72 26.58 6.83 3.61
CA ALA A 72 26.33 6.92 2.18
C ALA A 72 27.28 7.95 1.52
N PRO A 73 27.69 7.72 0.26
CA PRO A 73 28.50 8.68 -0.47
C PRO A 73 27.68 9.92 -0.87
N VAL A 74 28.31 11.08 -0.81
CA VAL A 74 27.82 12.34 -1.37
C VAL A 74 28.64 12.67 -2.61
N THR A 75 27.98 12.76 -3.76
CA THR A 75 28.60 13.12 -5.03
C THR A 75 28.59 14.63 -5.22
N VAL A 76 29.75 15.22 -5.52
CA VAL A 76 29.84 16.64 -5.92
C VAL A 76 29.64 16.71 -7.43
N THR A 77 28.70 17.55 -7.87
CA THR A 77 28.48 17.86 -9.30
C THR A 77 28.73 19.35 -9.48
N GLU A 78 29.62 19.72 -10.40
CA GLU A 78 29.87 21.11 -10.78
C GLU A 78 28.74 21.58 -11.72
N ALA A 79 28.21 22.79 -11.49
CA ALA A 79 27.16 23.41 -12.30
C ALA A 79 27.74 24.27 -13.43
#